data_AF-B7QMG7-F1
#
_entry.id   AF-B7QMG7-F1
#
_cell.length_a   1.000
_cell.length_b   1.000
_cell.length_c   1.000
_cell.angle_alpha   90.00
_cell.angle_beta   90.00
_cell.angle_gamma   90.00
#
_symmetry.space_group_name_H-M   'P 1'
#
loop_
_entity.id
_entity.type
_entity.pdbx_description
1 polymer ?
#
loop_
_entity_poly.entity_id
_entity_poly.type
_entity_poly.pdbx_seq_one_letter_code
_entity_poly.pdbx_strand_id
1 'polypeptide(L)' 'MFTFNAYDAQGAPHDERRIFTQLNRVVDMSPEKEVGVAILTAENRDVWAKIYASISQ' A
#
# COMPACT_ATOMS: atom_id res chain seq x y z
N MET A 1 -4.04 0.10 -2.12
CA MET A 1 -2.84 0.06 -1.25
C MET A 1 -3.25 -0.54 0.08
N PHE A 2 -2.45 -1.46 0.63
CA PHE A 2 -2.72 -2.06 1.94
C PHE A 2 -1.64 -1.66 2.93
N THR A 3 -2.02 -1.50 4.19
CA THR A 3 -1.10 -1.26 5.30
C THR A 3 -1.46 -2.20 6.44
N PHE A 4 -0.45 -2.75 7.10
CA PHE A 4 -0.62 -3.53 8.32
C PHE A 4 0.57 -3.26 9.25
N ASN A 5 0.36 -3.45 10.54
CA ASN A 5 1.39 -3.19 11.53
C ASN A 5 2.40 -4.34 11.56
N ALA A 6 3.69 -4.01 11.44
CA ALA A 6 4.78 -4.96 11.65
C ALA A 6 5.10 -5.19 13.14
N TYR A 7 4.53 -4.37 14.03
CA TYR A 7 4.74 -4.38 15.46
C TYR A 7 3.41 -4.49 16.21
N ASP A 8 3.42 -5.11 17.39
CA ASP A 8 2.27 -5.12 18.29
C ASP A 8 2.13 -3.80 19.07
N ALA A 9 1.08 -3.71 19.88
CA ALA A 9 0.78 -2.53 20.69
C ALA A 9 1.83 -2.24 21.78
N GLN A 10 2.72 -3.19 22.06
CA GLN A 10 3.80 -3.06 23.02
C GLN A 10 5.11 -2.65 22.32
N GLY A 11 5.12 -2.55 20.99
CA GLY A 11 6.29 -2.21 20.19
C GLY A 11 7.19 -3.40 19.88
N ALA A 12 6.76 -4.63 20.15
CA ALA A 12 7.51 -5.82 19.78
C ALA A 12 7.22 -6.20 18.31
N PRO A 13 8.24 -6.57 17.51
CA PRO A 13 8.04 -6.98 16.13
C PRO A 13 7.25 -8.29 16.07
N HIS A 14 6.38 -8.41 15.07
CA HIS A 14 5.67 -9.64 14.78
C HIS A 14 6.62 -10.72 14.26
N ASP A 15 6.35 -11.97 14.64
CA ASP A 15 7.06 -13.13 14.08
C ASP A 15 6.62 -13.44 12.65
N GLU A 16 7.35 -14.34 12.01
CA GLU A 16 7.11 -14.75 10.62
C GLU A 16 5.70 -15.29 10.40
N ARG A 17 5.13 -16.02 11.38
CA ARG A 17 3.78 -16.60 11.25
C ARG A 17 2.72 -15.52 11.23
N ARG A 18 2.87 -14.51 12.07
CA ARG A 18 1.95 -13.40 12.18
C ARG A 18 2.05 -12.48 10.96
N ILE A 19 3.26 -12.23 10.46
CA ILE A 19 3.48 -11.52 9.19
C ILE A 19 2.83 -12.28 8.02
N PHE A 20 3.08 -13.59 7.91
CA PHE A 20 2.51 -14.42 6.83
C PHE A 20 0.97 -14.42 6.83
N THR A 21 0.36 -14.47 8.02
CA THR A 21 -1.09 -14.36 8.15
C THR A 21 -1.63 -13.03 7.63
N GLN A 22 -0.95 -11.91 7.90
CA GLN A 22 -1.37 -10.60 7.37
C GLN A 22 -1.20 -10.54 5.84
N LEU A 23 -0.11 -11.11 5.29
CA LEU A 23 0.12 -11.13 3.85
C LEU A 23 -0.95 -11.93 3.10
N ASN A 24 -1.36 -13.10 3.61
CA ASN A 24 -2.46 -13.86 3.01
C ASN A 24 -3.76 -13.05 2.98
N ARG A 25 -4.06 -12.34 4.08
CA ARG A 25 -5.24 -11.46 4.12
C ARG A 25 -5.17 -10.34 3.09
N VAL A 26 -3.99 -9.76 2.84
CA VAL A 26 -3.80 -8.75 1.78
C VAL A 26 -4.08 -9.33 0.41
N VAL A 27 -3.63 -10.56 0.14
CA VAL A 27 -3.91 -11.26 -1.13
C VAL A 27 -5.41 -11.48 -1.29
N ASP A 28 -6.08 -12.01 -0.26
CA ASP A 28 -7.53 -12.29 -0.29
C ASP A 28 -8.38 -11.02 -0.49
N MET A 29 -7.93 -9.88 0.05
CA MET A 29 -8.62 -8.60 -0.06
C MET A 29 -8.33 -7.83 -1.35
N SER A 30 -7.37 -8.27 -2.16
CA SER A 30 -6.97 -7.56 -3.37
C SER A 30 -7.87 -7.95 -4.54
N PRO A 31 -8.72 -7.04 -5.07
CA PRO A 31 -9.48 -7.32 -6.29
C PRO A 31 -8.54 -7.45 -7.50
N GLU A 32 -8.92 -8.26 -8.49
CA GLU A 32 -8.19 -8.33 -9.75
C GLU A 32 -8.45 -7.06 -10.60
N LYS A 33 -7.36 -6.35 -10.88
CA LYS A 33 -7.18 -5.34 -11.96
C LYS A 33 -7.99 -4.05 -11.83
N GLU A 34 -7.37 -3.07 -11.17
CA GLU A 34 -7.54 -1.65 -11.54
C GLU A 34 -6.20 -1.10 -12.06
N VAL A 35 -6.27 -0.05 -12.90
CA VAL A 35 -5.09 0.73 -13.30
C VAL A 35 -4.46 1.29 -12.02
N GLY A 36 -3.29 0.77 -11.65
CA GLY A 36 -2.67 1.11 -10.39
C GLY A 36 -2.30 2.58 -10.33
N VAL A 37 -2.91 3.35 -9.43
CA VAL A 37 -2.61 4.78 -9.16
C VAL A 37 -1.10 5.02 -8.97
N ALA A 38 -0.36 4.00 -8.51
CA ALA A 38 1.09 4.04 -8.38
C ALA A 38 1.84 4.30 -9.71
N ILE A 39 1.28 3.97 -10.87
CA ILE A 39 1.91 4.23 -12.18
C ILE A 39 2.19 5.71 -12.41
N LEU A 40 1.35 6.58 -11.83
CA LEU A 40 1.46 8.03 -11.95
C LEU A 40 2.76 8.56 -11.30
N THR A 41 3.34 7.81 -10.35
CA THR A 41 4.62 8.17 -9.74
C THR A 41 5.82 8.03 -10.68
N ALA A 42 5.66 7.31 -11.80
CA ALA A 42 6.68 7.16 -12.83
C ALA A 42 6.66 8.28 -13.88
N GLU A 43 5.65 9.16 -13.86
CA GLU A 43 5.53 10.30 -14.78
C GLU A 43 6.63 11.34 -14.57
N ASN A 44 6.77 12.24 -15.54
CA ASN A 44 7.56 13.45 -15.37
C ASN A 44 7.14 14.19 -14.08
N ARG A 45 8.11 14.73 -13.33
CA ARG A 45 7.88 15.33 -12.01
C ARG A 45 6.85 16.46 -12.01
N ASP A 46 6.80 17.29 -13.05
CA ASP A 46 5.82 18.37 -13.16
C ASP A 46 4.41 17.84 -13.46
N VAL A 47 4.32 16.77 -14.25
CA VAL A 47 3.07 16.06 -14.55
C VAL A 47 2.57 15.37 -13.28
N TRP A 48 3.44 14.64 -12.57
CA TRP A 48 3.11 14.01 -11.30
C TRP A 48 2.64 15.01 -10.25
N ALA A 49 3.32 16.18 -10.12
CA ALA A 49 2.93 17.21 -9.17
C ALA A 49 1.50 17.74 -9.41
N LYS A 50 1.13 17.97 -10.69
CA LYS A 50 -0.23 18.41 -11.05
C LYS A 50 -1.27 17.34 -10.73
N ILE A 51 -0.99 16.08 -11.08
CA ILE A 51 -1.90 14.96 -10.83
C ILE A 51 -2.06 14.71 -9.33
N TYR A 52 -0.96 14.74 -8.57
CA TYR A 52 -1.01 14.61 -7.11
C TYR A 52 -1.87 15.69 -6.44
N ALA A 53 -1.78 16.94 -6.91
CA ALA A 53 -2.64 18.02 -6.43
C ALA A 53 -4.13 17.76 -6.71
N SER A 54 -4.48 17.08 -7.81
CA SER A 54 -5.87 16.70 -8.10
C SER A 54 -6.37 15.48 -7.34
N ILE A 55 -5.49 14.55 -6.95
CA ILE A 55 -5.85 13.33 -6.21
C ILE A 55 -6.04 13.61 -4.70
N SER A 56 -5.46 14.70 -4.20
CA SER A 56 -5.52 15.08 -2.78
C SER A 56 -6.72 15.95 -2.40
N GLN A 57 -7.61 16.28 -3.35
CA GLN A 57 -8.90 16.93 -3.13
C GLN A 57 -10.03 15.92 -2.98
#